data_AF-A0A924BY76-F1
#
_entry.id   AF-A0A924BY76-F1
#
_cell.length_a   1.000
_cell.length_b   1.000
_cell.length_c   1.000
_cell.angle_alpha   90.00
_cell.angle_beta   90.00
_cell.angle_gamma   90.00
#
_symmetry.space_group_name_H-M   'P 1'
#
loop_
_entity.id
_entity.type
_entity.pdbx_description
1 polymer ?
#
loop_
_entity_poly.entity_id
_entity_poly.type
_entity_poly.pdbx_seq_one_letter_code
_entity_poly.pdbx_strand_id
1 'polypeptide(L)'
;MFIGHWAPALVAATVRRAPSLGVLFIGAQLLDWVFFLFLLLGAEHMRMVPGITAMNPMDLYDMPYTHSLMGTVVWSAMFAVAVWLPKVDKRAAL
;
A
#
# COMPACT_ATOMS: atom_id res chain seq x y z
N MET A 1 -0.89 -10.75 6.32
CA MET A 1 -1.58 -9.55 6.85
C MET A 1 -2.66 -9.00 5.90
N PHE A 2 -3.13 -9.76 4.90
CA PHE A 2 -4.06 -9.25 3.88
C PHE A 2 -5.35 -8.67 4.48
N ILE A 3 -6.05 -9.40 5.34
CA ILE A 3 -7.32 -8.94 5.95
C ILE A 3 -7.17 -7.60 6.71
N GLY A 4 -6.04 -7.37 7.36
CA GLY A 4 -5.79 -6.13 8.10
C GLY A 4 -5.66 -4.89 7.20
N HIS A 5 -5.11 -5.05 6.00
CA HIS A 5 -4.91 -3.94 5.06
C HIS A 5 -6.22 -3.51 4.39
N TRP A 6 -7.16 -4.45 4.17
CA TRP A 6 -8.44 -4.13 3.54
C TRP A 6 -9.39 -3.32 4.43
N ALA A 7 -9.24 -3.37 5.75
CA ALA A 7 -10.13 -2.67 6.69
C ALA A 7 -10.14 -1.13 6.47
N PRO A 8 -9.00 -0.43 6.39
CA PRO A 8 -8.95 0.97 5.99
C PRO A 8 -9.66 1.27 4.66
N ALA A 9 -9.52 0.40 3.66
CA ALA A 9 -10.14 0.60 2.36
C ALA A 9 -11.67 0.46 2.43
N LEU A 10 -12.17 -0.50 3.20
CA LEU A 10 -13.61 -0.66 3.45
C LEU A 10 -14.19 0.55 4.19
N VAL A 11 -13.48 1.06 5.21
CA VAL A 11 -13.88 2.28 5.93
C VAL A 11 -13.86 3.50 5.00
N ALA A 12 -12.78 3.69 4.23
CA ALA A 12 -12.66 4.81 3.30
C ALA A 12 -13.73 4.80 2.21
N ALA A 13 -14.19 3.62 1.78
CA ALA A 13 -15.25 3.47 0.79
C ALA A 13 -16.62 4.00 1.27
N THR A 14 -16.81 4.21 2.58
CA THR A 14 -18.05 4.80 3.13
C THR A 14 -18.16 6.31 2.90
N VAL A 15 -17.07 6.97 2.49
CA VAL A 15 -17.05 8.42 2.25
C VAL A 15 -17.74 8.74 0.92
N ARG A 16 -18.67 9.71 0.92
CA ARG A 16 -19.52 10.08 -0.23
C ARG A 16 -18.80 10.34 -1.56
N ARG A 17 -17.52 10.72 -1.53
CA ARG A 17 -16.71 11.03 -2.73
C ARG A 17 -15.45 10.15 -2.82
N ALA A 18 -15.47 8.99 -2.18
CA ALA A 18 -14.36 8.05 -2.22
C ALA A 18 -14.05 7.57 -3.64
N PRO A 19 -12.79 7.21 -3.95
CA PRO A 19 -12.47 6.35 -5.08
C PRO A 19 -13.26 5.03 -5.03
N SER A 20 -13.31 4.30 -6.15
CA SER A 20 -13.92 2.97 -6.16
C SER A 20 -13.21 2.03 -5.17
N LEU A 21 -13.93 1.03 -4.66
CA LEU A 21 -13.38 0.08 -3.69
C LEU A 21 -12.10 -0.60 -4.21
N GLY A 22 -12.04 -0.93 -5.49
CA GLY A 22 -10.84 -1.49 -6.13
C GLY A 22 -9.62 -0.58 -6.06
N VAL A 23 -9.79 0.74 -6.24
CA VAL A 23 -8.69 1.70 -6.11
C VAL A 23 -8.23 1.81 -4.66
N LEU A 24 -9.17 1.82 -3.71
CA LEU A 24 -8.84 1.83 -2.27
C LEU A 24 -8.11 0.57 -1.85
N PHE A 25 -8.48 -0.57 -2.43
CA PHE A 25 -7.84 -1.86 -2.25
C PHE A 25 -6.39 -1.84 -2.76
N ILE A 26 -6.15 -1.32 -3.97
CA ILE A 26 -4.78 -1.14 -4.49
C ILE A 26 -3.98 -0.22 -3.56
N GLY A 27 -4.55 0.90 -3.13
CA GLY A 27 -3.87 1.85 -2.24
C GLY A 27 -3.48 1.23 -0.91
N ALA A 28 -4.37 0.45 -0.31
CA ALA A 28 -4.14 -0.21 0.97
C ALA A 28 -3.04 -1.29 0.92
N GLN A 29 -2.82 -1.91 -0.25
CA GLN A 29 -1.81 -2.96 -0.42
C GLN A 29 -0.56 -2.46 -1.16
N LEU A 30 -0.52 -1.19 -1.58
CA LEU A 30 0.51 -0.64 -2.48
C LEU A 30 1.92 -0.92 -1.97
N LEU A 31 2.15 -0.74 -0.67
CA LEU A 31 3.47 -0.95 -0.06
C LEU A 31 3.94 -2.40 -0.21
N ASP A 32 3.04 -3.39 -0.15
CA ASP A 32 3.41 -4.79 -0.35
C ASP A 32 3.78 -5.08 -1.81
N TRP A 33 3.05 -4.50 -2.77
CA TRP A 33 3.39 -4.64 -4.20
C TRP A 33 4.77 -4.05 -4.49
N VAL A 34 5.06 -2.88 -3.95
CA VAL A 34 6.36 -2.22 -4.11
C VAL A 34 7.44 -2.98 -3.33
N PHE A 35 7.14 -3.48 -2.14
CA PHE A 35 8.07 -4.28 -1.35
C PHE A 35 8.50 -5.54 -2.11
N PHE A 36 7.56 -6.30 -2.68
CA PHE A 36 7.94 -7.48 -3.47
C PHE A 36 8.75 -7.11 -4.71
N LEU A 37 8.48 -5.97 -5.35
CA LEU A 37 9.33 -5.46 -6.43
C LEU A 37 10.75 -5.14 -5.92
N PHE A 38 10.89 -4.48 -4.77
CA PHE A 38 12.18 -4.13 -4.20
C PHE A 38 12.95 -5.35 -3.68
N LEU A 39 12.24 -6.36 -3.17
CA LEU A 39 12.79 -7.65 -2.80
C LEU A 39 13.40 -8.36 -4.02
N LEU A 40 12.71 -8.35 -5.17
CA LEU A 40 13.23 -8.92 -6.42
C LEU A 40 14.44 -8.16 -6.96
N LEU A 41 14.50 -6.85 -6.72
CA LEU A 41 15.63 -5.98 -7.10
C LEU A 41 16.78 -6.00 -6.09
N GLY A 42 16.63 -6.68 -4.95
CA GLY A 42 17.63 -6.73 -3.87
C GLY A 42 17.79 -5.41 -3.09
N ALA A 43 16.80 -4.52 -3.16
CA ALA A 43 16.79 -3.25 -2.43
C ALA A 43 16.18 -3.36 -1.02
N GLU A 44 15.35 -4.37 -0.80
CA GLU A 44 14.76 -4.72 0.50
C GLU A 44 14.89 -6.23 0.71
N HIS A 45 14.84 -6.68 1.96
CA HIS A 45 15.25 -8.03 2.30
C HIS A 45 14.25 -8.76 3.20
N MET A 46 14.09 -10.03 2.88
CA MET A 46 13.30 -11.00 3.62
C MET A 46 14.04 -12.33 3.63
N ARG A 47 13.84 -13.13 4.68
CA ARG A 47 14.25 -14.53 4.70
C ARG A 47 13.09 -15.41 5.17
N MET A 48 13.10 -16.67 4.75
CA MET A 48 12.11 -17.66 5.19
C MET A 48 12.67 -18.40 6.39
N VAL A 49 12.03 -18.22 7.55
CA VAL A 49 12.40 -18.87 8.82
C VAL A 49 11.21 -19.68 9.31
N PRO A 50 11.22 -21.02 9.14
CA PRO A 50 10.15 -21.87 9.64
C PRO A 50 9.95 -21.68 11.15
N GLY A 51 8.70 -21.49 11.55
CA GLY A 51 8.33 -21.37 12.97
C GLY A 51 8.63 -20.02 13.63
N ILE A 52 9.10 -18.99 12.90
CA ILE A 52 9.37 -17.67 13.48
C ILE A 52 8.11 -16.97 14.00
N THR A 53 6.97 -17.19 13.34
CA THR A 53 5.65 -16.85 13.87
C THR A 53 4.69 -18.02 13.66
N ALA A 54 3.59 -18.04 14.42
CA ALA A 54 2.54 -19.04 14.29
C ALA A 54 1.81 -19.00 12.92
N MET A 55 1.83 -17.86 12.23
CA MET A 55 1.00 -17.62 11.05
C MET A 55 1.79 -17.45 9.74
N ASN A 56 3.05 -17.00 9.82
CA ASN A 56 3.83 -16.60 8.65
C ASN A 56 5.34 -16.88 8.85
N PRO A 57 5.99 -17.68 7.98
CA PRO A 57 7.42 -17.93 8.06
C PRO A 57 8.29 -16.79 7.49
N MET A 58 7.70 -15.71 6.98
CA MET A 58 8.45 -14.58 6.43
C MET A 58 9.01 -13.69 7.55
N ASP A 59 10.34 -13.64 7.62
CA ASP A 59 11.10 -12.72 8.47
C ASP A 59 11.49 -11.49 7.64
N LEU A 60 10.80 -10.39 7.90
CA LEU A 60 10.86 -9.12 7.15
C LEU A 60 11.80 -8.15 7.87
N TYR A 61 13.10 -8.40 7.78
CA TYR A 61 14.08 -7.77 8.67
C TYR A 61 14.65 -6.44 8.18
N ASP A 62 14.52 -6.10 6.89
CA ASP A 62 15.08 -4.85 6.33
C ASP A 62 14.21 -4.32 5.18
N MET A 63 13.49 -3.22 5.44
CA MET A 63 12.53 -2.60 4.52
C MET A 63 12.51 -1.06 4.63
N PRO A 64 13.66 -0.37 4.41
CA PRO A 64 13.78 1.06 4.67
C PRO A 64 13.01 1.94 3.68
N TYR A 65 12.63 1.45 2.51
CA TYR A 65 12.02 2.28 1.46
C TYR A 65 10.50 2.14 1.38
N THR A 66 9.96 0.98 1.73
CA THR A 66 8.51 0.73 1.69
C THR A 66 7.88 0.83 3.07
N HIS A 67 8.54 0.31 4.11
CA HIS A 67 7.96 0.18 5.47
C HIS A 67 8.65 1.05 6.53
N SER A 68 9.50 2.00 6.14
CA SER A 68 9.88 3.10 7.03
C SER A 68 8.78 4.16 7.12
N LEU A 69 8.80 4.98 8.18
CA LEU A 69 7.86 6.10 8.32
C LEU A 69 7.92 7.03 7.09
N MET A 70 9.13 7.38 6.66
CA MET A 70 9.34 8.24 5.49
C MET A 70 8.85 7.57 4.20
N GLY A 71 9.24 6.31 3.97
CA GLY A 71 8.84 5.53 2.79
C GLY A 71 7.32 5.42 2.68
N THR A 72 6.67 5.04 3.77
CA THR A 72 5.21 4.90 3.87
C THR A 72 4.51 6.21 3.50
N VAL A 73 4.97 7.34 4.03
CA VAL A 73 4.40 8.67 3.75
C VAL A 73 4.57 9.05 2.29
N VAL A 74 5.77 8.87 1.72
CA VAL A 74 6.07 9.20 0.32
C VAL A 74 5.19 8.40 -0.63
N TRP A 75 5.13 7.07 -0.48
CA TRP A 75 4.29 6.22 -1.33
C TRP A 75 2.80 6.52 -1.21
N SER A 76 2.31 6.75 0.02
CA SER A 76 0.91 7.12 0.27
C SER A 76 0.57 8.46 -0.40
N ALA A 77 1.45 9.45 -0.31
CA ALA A 77 1.27 10.75 -0.95
C ALA A 77 1.29 10.64 -2.49
N MET A 78 2.25 9.88 -3.06
CA MET A 78 2.33 9.63 -4.50
C MET A 78 1.04 8.97 -5.02
N PHE A 79 0.53 7.96 -4.32
CA PHE A 79 -0.72 7.31 -4.70
C PHE A 79 -1.92 8.25 -4.60
N ALA A 80 -2.02 9.03 -3.52
CA ALA A 80 -3.08 10.03 -3.35
C ALA A 80 -3.07 11.03 -4.51
N VAL A 81 -1.90 11.56 -4.87
CA VAL A 81 -1.73 12.48 -6.02
C VAL A 81 -2.16 11.81 -7.32
N ALA A 82 -1.71 10.58 -7.59
CA ALA A 82 -2.07 9.83 -8.80
C ALA A 82 -3.58 9.60 -8.93
N VAL A 83 -4.29 9.36 -7.82
CA VAL A 83 -5.75 9.17 -7.80
C VAL A 83 -6.52 10.50 -7.89
N TRP A 84 -5.92 11.61 -7.42
CA TRP A 84 -6.60 12.90 -7.32
C TRP A 84 -6.45 13.75 -8.59
N LEU A 85 -5.26 13.79 -9.21
CA LEU A 85 -5.00 14.61 -10.41
C LEU A 85 -5.99 14.36 -11.57
N PRO A 86 -6.34 13.12 -11.95
CA PRO A 86 -7.30 12.87 -13.04
C PRO A 86 -8.73 13.34 -12.76
N LYS A 87 -9.05 13.68 -11.50
CA LYS A 87 -10.39 14.13 -11.08
C LYS A 87 -10.52 15.66 -11.08
N VAL A 88 -9.41 16.40 -11.13
CA VAL A 88 -9.40 17.87 -11.07
C VAL A 88 -9.94 18.47 -12.37
N ASP A 89 -9.77 17.82 -13.53
CA ASP A 89 -10.25 18.33 -14.83
C ASP A 89 -11.73 18.08 -15.13
N LYS A 90 -12.42 17.19 -14.41
CA LYS A 90 -13.83 16.82 -14.73
C LYS A 90 -14.89 17.61 -13.97
N ARG A 91 -14.49 18.52 -13.08
CA ARG A 91 -15.42 19.34 -12.27
C ARG A 91 -15.44 20.83 -12.63
N ALA A 92 -14.52 21.29 -13.49
CA ALA A 92 -14.45 22.68 -13.94
C ALA A 92 -15.23 22.94 -15.25
N ALA A 93 -15.95 21.94 -15.78
CA ALA A 93 -16.66 22.01 -17.06
C ALA A 93 -18.19 21.80 -16.95
N LEU A 94 -18.77 21.98 -15.77
CA LEU A 94 -20.23 22.08 -15.55
C LEU A 94 -20.51 23.35 -14.76
#